data_AF-A0AB74R5B9-F1
#
_entry.id   AF-A0AB74R5B9-F1
#
_cell.length_a   1.000
_cell.length_b   1.000
_cell.length_c   1.000
_cell.angle_alpha   90.00
_cell.angle_beta   90.00
_cell.angle_gamma   90.00
#
_symmetry.space_group_name_H-M   'P 1'
#
loop_
_entity.id
_entity.type
_entity.pdbx_description
1 polymer ?
#
loop_
_entity_poly.entity_id
_entity_poly.type
_entity_poly.pdbx_seq_one_letter_code
_entity_poly.pdbx_strand_id
1 'polypeptide(L)'
;MNKKNLSVIMAAAMISTSVAPVFAAETTQVKKETITKKEATELVSKVRDLMSQKYTGGSQVGQPIYEIKVGETLSKLKIITNIDELEKLVNALGENKELIVTITDKGHITNSANEVVAEATEKYENSADLSAEANSITEKAKTETNGIYKVADVKASYDSAKDKLVITLRDKTDTVTSKTIEIGIGDEKIDLTANPVDSTGTNLDPSTEGFRVNKIVKLGVAGAKNIDDVQLAEITIKNSDLNTVSPQDLYDGYRLTVKGNMVANGTSKSISDISSKDSETGKYKFTIKYTDASGKAIELTVESTNEKDLKDAKAALEGNSKVKLIAGDDRYATAVAIAKQTKYTDNIVIVNSNKLVDGLAATPLAQSKKAPILLASDNEIPKVTLDYIKDIIKKSPSAKIYIVGGESAVSNTAKKQLESVTKNVERLAGDDRHMTSVAVAKAMGSFKDAFVVGAKGEADAMSIAAKAAELKAPIIVNGWNDLSADAIKLMDGKEIGIVGGSNNVSSQIENQLADVDKDRKVQRVEGETRHDTNAKVIETYYGKLDKLYIAKDGYGNNGMLVDALAAGPLAAGKGPILLAKADITDSQRNALSKKLNLGAEVTQIGNGVELTVIQKIAKILGW
;
A
#
# COMPACT_ATOMS: atom_id res chain seq x y z
N MET A 1 5.61 15.73 4.94
CA MET A 1 5.94 16.82 5.89
C MET A 1 4.62 17.23 6.53
N ASN A 2 4.39 16.95 7.81
CA ASN A 2 3.30 17.54 8.62
C ASN A 2 3.48 17.40 10.16
N LYS A 3 4.57 16.78 10.65
CA LYS A 3 4.88 16.69 12.10
C LYS A 3 4.95 18.04 12.83
N LYS A 4 5.21 19.15 12.12
CA LYS A 4 5.26 20.50 12.72
C LYS A 4 3.86 20.98 13.16
N ASN A 5 2.79 20.65 12.44
CA ASN A 5 1.47 21.23 12.69
C ASN A 5 0.76 20.58 13.89
N LEU A 6 0.72 19.24 13.96
CA LEU A 6 0.25 18.56 15.18
C LEU A 6 1.04 18.99 16.42
N SER A 7 2.36 19.12 16.31
CA SER A 7 3.19 19.53 17.47
C SER A 7 2.90 20.97 17.90
N VAL A 8 2.50 21.86 16.98
CA VAL A 8 2.06 23.24 17.26
C VAL A 8 0.65 23.29 17.84
N ILE A 9 -0.24 22.35 17.50
CA ILE A 9 -1.54 22.18 18.17
C ILE A 9 -1.33 21.72 19.61
N MET A 10 -0.47 20.71 19.84
CA MET A 10 -0.21 20.18 21.19
C MET A 10 0.61 21.14 22.07
N ALA A 11 1.55 21.90 21.49
CA ALA A 11 2.27 22.94 22.22
C ALA A 11 1.31 24.05 22.68
N ALA A 12 0.32 24.44 21.86
CA ALA A 12 -0.70 25.39 22.29
C ALA A 12 -1.57 24.84 23.45
N ALA A 13 -1.87 23.53 23.47
CA ALA A 13 -2.57 22.89 24.58
C ALA A 13 -1.72 22.85 25.88
N MET A 14 -0.40 22.67 25.78
CA MET A 14 0.47 22.58 26.97
C MET A 14 0.95 23.93 27.51
N ILE A 15 0.89 25.01 26.72
CA ILE A 15 1.35 26.36 27.11
C ILE A 15 0.27 27.14 27.88
N SER A 16 -1.00 26.69 27.92
CA SER A 16 -2.10 27.41 28.61
C SER A 16 -1.96 27.47 30.13
N THR A 17 -0.95 26.84 30.73
CA THR A 17 -0.71 26.89 32.19
C THR A 17 0.01 28.15 32.68
N SER A 18 0.57 28.99 31.79
CA SER A 18 1.39 30.16 32.18
C SER A 18 0.89 31.51 31.65
N VAL A 19 -0.17 31.53 30.85
CA VAL A 19 -0.78 32.75 30.32
C VAL A 19 -2.06 33.06 31.10
N ALA A 20 -2.41 34.33 31.24
CA ALA A 20 -3.56 34.75 32.03
C ALA A 20 -4.87 34.09 31.54
N PRO A 21 -5.81 33.75 32.45
CA PRO A 21 -7.03 33.05 32.06
C PRO A 21 -7.88 33.93 31.13
N VAL A 22 -8.34 33.34 30.02
CA VAL A 22 -9.25 34.01 29.10
C VAL A 22 -10.67 33.92 29.67
N PHE A 23 -11.14 35.01 30.30
CA PHE A 23 -12.49 35.11 30.87
C PHE A 23 -13.53 35.72 29.91
N ALA A 24 -13.10 36.20 28.74
CA ALA A 24 -13.95 36.73 27.69
C ALA A 24 -13.47 36.21 26.34
N ALA A 25 -14.39 35.90 25.43
CA ALA A 25 -14.11 35.28 24.13
C ALA A 25 -13.25 36.15 23.20
N GLU A 26 -11.94 36.21 23.42
CA GLU A 26 -10.99 36.47 22.33
C GLU A 26 -11.09 35.29 21.36
N THR A 27 -11.40 35.58 20.09
CA THR A 27 -11.54 34.57 19.04
C THR A 27 -10.21 33.88 18.78
N THR A 28 -9.92 32.83 19.55
CA THR A 28 -8.83 31.90 19.26
C THR A 28 -9.18 31.18 17.97
N GLN A 29 -8.34 31.30 16.93
CA GLN A 29 -8.58 30.60 15.67
C GLN A 29 -8.48 29.08 15.89
N VAL A 30 -9.60 28.37 15.72
CA VAL A 30 -9.64 26.91 15.74
C VAL A 30 -8.70 26.37 14.65
N LYS A 31 -7.69 25.58 15.04
CA LYS A 31 -6.77 24.98 14.08
C LYS A 31 -7.45 23.82 13.36
N LYS A 32 -7.65 23.97 12.05
CA LYS A 32 -8.21 22.91 11.19
C LYS A 32 -7.08 22.18 10.48
N GLU A 33 -7.07 20.85 10.59
CA GLU A 33 -6.06 20.02 9.94
C GLU A 33 -6.70 18.79 9.29
N THR A 34 -6.14 18.35 8.16
CA THR A 34 -6.48 17.06 7.56
C THR A 34 -5.25 16.15 7.64
N ILE A 35 -5.41 14.95 8.18
CA ILE A 35 -4.34 13.98 8.38
C ILE A 35 -4.73 12.61 7.82
N THR A 36 -3.73 11.76 7.64
CA THR A 36 -3.90 10.43 7.08
C THR A 36 -4.17 9.38 8.17
N LYS A 37 -4.78 8.24 7.82
CA LYS A 37 -4.93 7.10 8.76
C LYS A 37 -3.59 6.65 9.35
N LYS A 38 -2.48 6.77 8.61
CA LYS A 38 -1.13 6.43 9.09
C LYS A 38 -0.62 7.43 10.13
N GLU A 39 -0.89 8.71 9.94
CA GLU A 39 -0.53 9.77 10.88
C GLU A 39 -1.44 9.78 12.12
N ALA A 40 -2.65 9.20 12.01
CA ALA A 40 -3.58 9.08 13.12
C ALA A 40 -3.02 8.28 14.32
N THR A 41 -2.03 7.41 14.14
CA THR A 41 -1.34 6.75 15.27
C THR A 41 -0.62 7.77 16.17
N GLU A 42 0.02 8.78 15.59
CA GLU A 42 0.68 9.85 16.35
C GLU A 42 -0.37 10.74 17.05
N LEU A 43 -1.49 11.02 16.38
CA LEU A 43 -2.63 11.71 16.98
C LEU A 43 -3.18 10.94 18.19
N VAL A 44 -3.41 9.63 18.07
CA VAL A 44 -3.92 8.79 19.17
C VAL A 44 -3.00 8.87 20.39
N SER A 45 -1.68 8.81 20.19
CA SER A 45 -0.71 8.97 21.30
C SER A 45 -0.82 10.34 21.97
N LYS A 46 -0.93 11.40 21.17
CA LYS A 46 -1.04 12.78 21.63
C LYS A 46 -2.34 13.03 22.41
N VAL A 47 -3.46 12.52 21.89
CA VAL A 47 -4.77 12.63 22.55
C VAL A 47 -4.80 11.83 23.85
N ARG A 48 -4.10 10.69 23.94
CA ARG A 48 -3.96 9.90 25.17
C ARG A 48 -3.41 10.75 26.32
N ASP A 49 -2.35 11.52 26.04
CA ASP A 49 -1.72 12.39 27.04
C ASP A 49 -2.70 13.47 27.53
N LEU A 50 -3.44 14.12 26.63
CA LEU A 50 -4.46 15.11 26.99
C LEU A 50 -5.59 14.50 27.84
N MET A 51 -6.11 13.34 27.45
CA MET A 51 -7.19 12.66 28.19
C MET A 51 -6.78 12.23 29.60
N SER A 52 -5.47 12.13 29.87
CA SER A 52 -4.95 11.80 31.20
C SER A 52 -4.94 13.00 32.17
N GLN A 53 -5.02 14.23 31.65
CA GLN A 53 -4.93 15.44 32.45
C GLN A 53 -6.26 15.75 33.14
N LYS A 54 -6.19 16.06 34.43
CA LYS A 54 -7.33 16.28 35.31
C LYS A 54 -7.11 17.48 36.20
N TYR A 55 -8.19 18.13 36.61
CA TYR A 55 -8.13 19.15 37.65
C TYR A 55 -7.63 18.52 38.95
N THR A 56 -6.71 19.22 39.63
CA THR A 56 -6.10 18.76 40.89
C THR A 56 -6.54 19.59 42.10
N GLY A 57 -7.25 20.72 41.89
CA GLY A 57 -7.83 21.54 42.95
C GLY A 57 -9.23 22.07 42.59
N GLY A 58 -9.91 22.69 43.57
CA GLY A 58 -11.19 23.36 43.38
C GLY A 58 -12.44 22.46 43.33
N SER A 59 -13.51 22.95 42.71
CA SER A 59 -14.82 22.27 42.64
C SER A 59 -14.85 21.09 41.65
N GLN A 60 -13.91 21.03 40.70
CA GLN A 60 -13.88 20.06 39.60
C GLN A 60 -12.79 18.98 39.74
N VAL A 61 -12.20 18.81 40.93
CA VAL A 61 -11.10 17.85 41.16
C VAL A 61 -11.41 16.46 40.60
N GLY A 62 -10.47 15.92 39.82
CA GLY A 62 -10.54 14.59 39.21
C GLY A 62 -11.32 14.52 37.89
N GLN A 63 -12.00 15.60 37.48
CA GLN A 63 -12.64 15.71 36.17
C GLN A 63 -11.58 15.96 35.07
N PRO A 64 -11.82 15.51 33.82
CA PRO A 64 -10.88 15.74 32.71
C PRO A 64 -10.85 17.20 32.30
N ILE A 65 -9.64 17.70 32.00
CA ILE A 65 -9.43 19.08 31.51
C ILE A 65 -9.76 19.20 30.02
N TYR A 66 -9.64 18.12 29.26
CA TYR A 66 -9.89 18.13 27.82
C TYR A 66 -11.09 17.29 27.45
N GLU A 67 -11.96 17.85 26.62
CA GLU A 67 -13.06 17.14 25.97
C GLU A 67 -12.66 16.76 24.54
N ILE A 68 -12.74 15.47 24.25
CA ILE A 68 -12.47 14.92 22.92
C ILE A 68 -13.78 14.41 22.34
N LYS A 69 -14.16 14.92 21.16
CA LYS A 69 -15.31 14.39 20.42
C LYS A 69 -14.89 13.79 19.10
N VAL A 70 -15.56 12.70 18.71
CA VAL A 70 -15.26 11.95 17.49
C VAL A 70 -16.56 11.62 16.74
N GLY A 71 -16.53 11.69 15.40
CA GLY A 71 -17.68 11.31 14.59
C GLY A 71 -17.45 11.45 13.07
N GLU A 72 -18.39 10.96 12.27
CA GLU A 72 -18.30 11.01 10.80
C GLU A 72 -18.59 12.41 10.22
N THR A 73 -19.29 13.27 10.98
CA THR A 73 -19.65 14.65 10.60
C THR A 73 -19.69 15.52 11.85
N LEU A 74 -19.54 16.85 11.70
CA LEU A 74 -19.64 17.80 12.82
C LEU A 74 -20.97 17.69 13.59
N SER A 75 -22.06 17.34 12.90
CA SER A 75 -23.38 17.13 13.51
C SER A 75 -23.55 15.80 14.27
N LYS A 76 -22.59 14.86 14.14
CA LYS A 76 -22.66 13.51 14.73
C LYS A 76 -21.47 13.21 15.66
N LEU A 77 -20.86 14.25 16.21
CA LEU A 77 -19.75 14.10 17.16
C LEU A 77 -20.25 13.55 18.50
N LYS A 78 -19.53 12.57 19.05
CA LYS A 78 -19.76 12.02 20.39
C LYS A 78 -18.52 12.20 21.25
N ILE A 79 -18.72 12.54 22.52
CA ILE A 79 -17.65 12.59 23.51
C ILE A 79 -17.12 11.16 23.71
N ILE A 80 -15.80 11.00 23.67
CA ILE A 80 -15.14 9.75 24.06
C ILE A 80 -14.50 9.92 25.44
N THR A 81 -14.57 8.88 26.26
CA THR A 81 -13.97 8.86 27.61
C THR A 81 -12.77 7.92 27.71
N ASN A 82 -12.59 7.06 26.71
CA ASN A 82 -11.44 6.16 26.57
C ASN A 82 -10.77 6.35 25.20
N ILE A 83 -9.44 6.46 25.18
CA ILE A 83 -8.64 6.54 23.96
C ILE A 83 -8.81 5.32 23.04
N ASP A 84 -9.11 4.15 23.61
CA ASP A 84 -9.35 2.91 22.84
C ASP A 84 -10.53 3.06 21.86
N GLU A 85 -11.48 3.94 22.15
CA GLU A 85 -12.60 4.23 21.24
C GLU A 85 -12.11 4.95 19.99
N LEU A 86 -11.25 5.96 20.14
CA LEU A 86 -10.63 6.64 19.00
C LEU A 86 -9.76 5.67 18.21
N GLU A 87 -8.95 4.85 18.88
CA GLU A 87 -8.09 3.86 18.22
C GLU A 87 -8.92 2.84 17.43
N LYS A 88 -10.02 2.33 17.99
CA LYS A 88 -10.96 1.46 17.29
C LYS A 88 -11.59 2.14 16.08
N LEU A 89 -12.03 3.39 16.20
CA LEU A 89 -12.66 4.14 15.10
C LEU A 89 -11.66 4.44 13.98
N VAL A 90 -10.43 4.83 14.31
CA VAL A 90 -9.35 5.02 13.34
C VAL A 90 -9.02 3.71 12.62
N ASN A 91 -8.90 2.61 13.36
CA ASN A 91 -8.63 1.29 12.78
C ASN A 91 -9.77 0.80 11.89
N ALA A 92 -11.02 1.04 12.30
CA ALA A 92 -12.22 0.68 11.54
C ALA A 92 -12.56 1.66 10.40
N LEU A 93 -11.82 2.75 10.23
CA LEU A 93 -12.06 3.74 9.17
C LEU A 93 -11.92 3.08 7.79
N GLY A 94 -13.05 2.99 7.08
CA GLY A 94 -13.18 2.38 5.75
C GLY A 94 -12.67 3.28 4.62
N GLU A 95 -12.61 2.73 3.40
CA GLU A 95 -12.19 3.47 2.20
C GLU A 95 -13.17 4.63 1.90
N ASN A 96 -12.66 5.80 1.50
CA ASN A 96 -13.43 7.02 1.22
C ASN A 96 -14.30 7.56 2.37
N LYS A 97 -14.07 7.09 3.60
CA LYS A 97 -14.69 7.64 4.81
C LYS A 97 -13.75 8.60 5.52
N GLU A 98 -14.35 9.55 6.22
CA GLU A 98 -13.65 10.54 7.04
C GLU A 98 -14.07 10.39 8.50
N LEU A 99 -13.14 10.68 9.40
CA LEU A 99 -13.39 10.74 10.83
C LEU A 99 -12.95 12.11 11.33
N ILE A 100 -13.85 12.86 11.97
CA ILE A 100 -13.54 14.16 12.55
C ILE A 100 -13.27 13.98 14.04
N VAL A 101 -12.19 14.57 14.52
CA VAL A 101 -11.80 14.64 15.93
C VAL A 101 -11.72 16.10 16.33
N THR A 102 -12.45 16.51 17.37
CA THR A 102 -12.33 17.84 17.96
C THR A 102 -11.74 17.75 19.36
N ILE A 103 -10.87 18.72 19.68
CA ILE A 103 -10.22 18.84 20.99
C ILE A 103 -10.61 20.19 21.58
N THR A 104 -11.24 20.16 22.75
CA THR A 104 -11.65 21.35 23.50
C THR A 104 -11.00 21.34 24.87
N ASP A 105 -10.33 22.43 25.24
CA ASP A 105 -9.90 22.70 26.61
C ASP A 105 -11.11 23.20 27.40
N LYS A 106 -11.40 22.59 28.55
CA LYS A 106 -12.52 22.93 29.44
C LYS A 106 -12.23 24.15 30.33
N GLY A 107 -11.13 24.85 30.06
CA GLY A 107 -10.70 26.03 30.79
C GLY A 107 -9.97 25.61 32.06
N HIS A 108 -8.69 25.97 32.18
CA HIS A 108 -7.90 25.66 33.37
C HIS A 108 -6.76 26.65 33.58
N ILE A 109 -6.32 26.77 34.84
CA ILE A 109 -5.07 27.45 35.20
C ILE A 109 -4.40 26.71 36.37
N THR A 110 -3.08 26.85 36.49
CA THR A 110 -2.36 26.44 37.69
C THR A 110 -2.37 27.57 38.72
N ASN A 111 -3.00 27.34 39.87
CA ASN A 111 -3.07 28.33 40.95
C ASN A 111 -1.75 28.45 41.73
N SER A 112 -1.68 29.39 42.68
CA SER A 112 -0.50 29.61 43.52
C SER A 112 -0.12 28.42 44.42
N ALA A 113 -1.04 27.47 44.65
CA ALA A 113 -0.79 26.22 45.37
C ALA A 113 -0.28 25.10 44.44
N ASN A 114 0.00 25.42 43.17
CA ASN A 114 0.40 24.48 42.13
C ASN A 114 -0.66 23.41 41.83
N GLU A 115 -1.93 23.75 42.03
CA GLU A 115 -3.09 22.94 41.67
C GLU A 115 -3.70 23.45 40.36
N VAL A 116 -4.20 22.53 39.53
CA VAL A 116 -4.93 22.86 38.30
C VAL A 116 -6.41 23.00 38.63
N VAL A 117 -6.95 24.19 38.37
CA VAL A 117 -8.31 24.58 38.75
C VAL A 117 -9.08 25.12 37.54
N ALA A 118 -10.41 24.95 37.54
CA ALA A 118 -11.31 25.45 36.50
C ALA A 118 -11.77 26.89 36.73
N GLU A 119 -11.45 27.44 37.90
CA GLU A 119 -11.91 28.75 38.36
C GLU A 119 -10.71 29.61 38.73
N ALA A 120 -10.75 30.89 38.36
CA ALA A 120 -9.71 31.84 38.69
C ALA A 120 -10.29 33.23 38.97
N THR A 121 -9.57 34.01 39.77
CA THR A 121 -9.87 35.43 39.95
C THR A 121 -9.23 36.21 38.82
N GLU A 122 -9.98 37.11 38.19
CA GLU A 122 -9.45 38.04 37.20
C GLU A 122 -8.37 38.93 37.83
N LYS A 123 -7.32 39.25 37.06
CA LYS A 123 -6.24 40.15 37.47
C LYS A 123 -6.10 41.31 36.49
N TYR A 124 -5.45 42.40 36.90
CA TYR A 124 -5.02 43.44 35.97
C TYR A 124 -3.77 42.97 35.23
N GLU A 125 -3.83 42.84 33.91
CA GLU A 125 -2.74 42.27 33.12
C GLU A 125 -1.82 43.33 32.54
N ASN A 126 -2.35 44.53 32.34
CA ASN A 126 -1.61 45.61 31.69
C ASN A 126 -2.07 46.99 32.18
N SER A 127 -1.30 48.01 31.81
CA SER A 127 -1.56 49.42 32.12
C SER A 127 -2.92 49.92 31.59
N ALA A 128 -3.43 49.36 30.49
CA ALA A 128 -4.73 49.74 29.94
C ALA A 128 -5.89 49.24 30.81
N ASP A 129 -5.78 48.04 31.39
CA ASP A 129 -6.78 47.52 32.33
C ASP A 129 -6.89 48.42 33.57
N LEU A 130 -5.75 48.80 34.15
CA LEU A 130 -5.69 49.68 35.32
C LEU A 130 -6.26 51.08 35.01
N SER A 131 -5.97 51.61 33.81
CA SER A 131 -6.50 52.90 33.36
C SER A 131 -8.01 52.85 33.09
N ALA A 132 -8.50 51.80 32.45
CA ALA A 132 -9.92 51.58 32.20
C ALA A 132 -10.70 51.44 33.52
N GLU A 133 -10.15 50.69 34.48
CA GLU A 133 -10.76 50.54 35.79
C GLU A 133 -10.83 51.85 36.57
N ALA A 134 -9.77 52.67 36.54
CA ALA A 134 -9.78 54.00 37.16
C ALA A 134 -10.94 54.86 36.64
N ASN A 135 -11.17 54.83 35.32
CA ASN A 135 -12.27 55.54 34.68
C ASN A 135 -13.63 54.96 35.07
N SER A 136 -13.77 53.62 35.06
CA SER A 136 -14.98 52.91 35.47
C SER A 136 -15.41 53.26 36.89
N ILE A 137 -14.47 53.23 37.84
CA ILE A 137 -14.72 53.58 39.25
C ILE A 137 -15.09 55.06 39.37
N THR A 138 -14.41 55.94 38.63
CA THR A 138 -14.70 57.38 38.63
C THR A 138 -16.10 57.68 38.12
N GLU A 139 -16.55 57.01 37.05
CA GLU A 139 -17.93 57.14 36.55
C GLU A 139 -18.95 56.56 37.52
N LYS A 140 -18.71 55.36 38.06
CA LYS A 140 -19.59 54.73 39.06
C LYS A 140 -19.76 55.61 40.31
N ALA A 141 -18.69 56.25 40.76
CA ALA A 141 -18.71 57.17 41.90
C ALA A 141 -19.56 58.43 41.64
N LYS A 142 -19.73 58.88 40.39
CA LYS A 142 -20.63 60.00 40.04
C LYS A 142 -22.10 59.62 40.12
N THR A 143 -22.43 58.35 39.85
CA THR A 143 -23.81 57.86 39.78
C THR A 143 -24.34 57.29 41.10
N GLU A 144 -23.45 56.92 42.04
CA GLU A 144 -23.83 56.30 43.31
C GLU A 144 -24.18 57.35 44.38
N THR A 145 -25.45 57.70 44.51
CA THR A 145 -25.96 58.72 45.46
C THR A 145 -25.57 58.44 46.91
N ASN A 146 -25.48 57.16 47.30
CA ASN A 146 -25.14 56.76 48.67
C ASN A 146 -23.62 56.62 48.90
N GLY A 147 -22.79 56.81 47.86
CA GLY A 147 -21.35 56.57 47.93
C GLY A 147 -21.01 55.09 47.99
N ILE A 148 -19.78 54.74 47.65
CA ILE A 148 -19.32 53.35 47.71
C ILE A 148 -19.26 52.93 49.18
N TYR A 149 -19.65 51.68 49.46
CA TYR A 149 -19.84 51.17 50.82
C TYR A 149 -20.84 51.99 51.68
N LYS A 150 -21.72 52.78 51.06
CA LYS A 150 -22.76 53.63 51.69
C LYS A 150 -22.27 54.73 52.65
N VAL A 151 -20.95 54.88 52.80
CA VAL A 151 -20.32 55.78 53.79
C VAL A 151 -19.11 56.53 53.25
N ALA A 152 -18.60 56.16 52.07
CA ALA A 152 -17.35 56.70 51.52
C ALA A 152 -17.55 57.41 50.17
N ASP A 153 -16.89 58.57 50.03
CA ASP A 153 -16.59 59.17 48.73
C ASP A 153 -15.31 58.55 48.17
N VAL A 154 -15.29 58.28 46.87
CA VAL A 154 -14.19 57.56 46.21
C VAL A 154 -13.64 58.38 45.06
N LYS A 155 -12.31 58.46 45.00
CA LYS A 155 -11.57 58.97 43.85
C LYS A 155 -10.62 57.90 43.38
N ALA A 156 -10.65 57.59 42.08
CA ALA A 156 -9.71 56.68 41.45
C ALA A 156 -8.91 57.45 40.39
N SER A 157 -7.62 57.16 40.27
CA SER A 157 -6.76 57.69 39.21
C SER A 157 -5.70 56.67 38.84
N TYR A 158 -5.25 56.71 37.58
CA TYR A 158 -4.13 55.90 37.11
C TYR A 158 -2.82 56.68 37.20
N ASP A 159 -1.85 56.20 37.98
CA ASP A 159 -0.48 56.72 38.04
C ASP A 159 0.38 56.00 36.99
N SER A 160 0.52 56.63 35.82
CA SER A 160 1.27 56.09 34.70
C SER A 160 2.78 56.00 34.93
N ALA A 161 3.33 56.68 35.94
CA ALA A 161 4.76 56.62 36.24
C ALA A 161 5.12 55.37 37.08
N LYS A 162 4.14 54.81 37.79
CA LYS A 162 4.31 53.65 38.67
C LYS A 162 3.54 52.41 38.20
N ASP A 163 2.77 52.53 37.12
CA ASP A 163 1.80 51.53 36.65
C ASP A 163 0.86 51.06 37.77
N LYS A 164 0.26 52.04 38.47
CA LYS A 164 -0.67 51.76 39.58
C LYS A 164 -2.02 52.45 39.44
N LEU A 165 -3.08 51.73 39.76
CA LEU A 165 -4.39 52.29 40.07
C LEU A 165 -4.39 52.77 41.52
N VAL A 166 -4.60 54.07 41.73
CA VAL A 166 -4.64 54.73 43.04
C VAL A 166 -6.08 55.04 43.39
N ILE A 167 -6.58 54.47 44.49
CA ILE A 167 -7.95 54.67 44.96
C ILE A 167 -7.91 55.32 46.34
N THR A 168 -8.49 56.51 46.46
CA THR A 168 -8.65 57.21 47.73
C THR A 168 -10.11 57.16 48.16
N LEU A 169 -10.35 56.54 49.32
CA LEU A 169 -11.62 56.50 50.02
C LEU A 169 -11.62 57.58 51.13
N ARG A 170 -12.70 58.34 51.24
CA ARG A 170 -12.88 59.36 52.30
C ARG A 170 -14.23 59.16 52.99
N ASP A 171 -14.26 59.17 54.32
CA ASP A 171 -15.52 59.10 55.05
C ASP A 171 -16.38 60.35 54.77
N LYS A 172 -17.65 60.16 54.43
CA LYS A 172 -18.56 61.26 54.08
C LYS A 172 -18.83 62.21 55.25
N THR A 173 -18.86 61.67 56.48
CA THR A 173 -19.21 62.41 57.69
C THR A 173 -18.00 62.94 58.46
N ASP A 174 -16.78 62.54 58.09
CA ASP A 174 -15.54 62.97 58.71
C ASP A 174 -14.51 63.29 57.62
N THR A 175 -14.34 64.59 57.36
CA THR A 175 -13.49 65.09 56.28
C THR A 175 -11.99 64.83 56.50
N VAL A 176 -11.57 64.43 57.71
CA VAL A 176 -10.15 64.18 58.03
C VAL A 176 -9.78 62.73 57.75
N THR A 177 -10.70 61.79 57.94
CA THR A 177 -10.44 60.35 57.80
C THR A 177 -10.47 59.92 56.33
N SER A 178 -9.31 59.49 55.80
CA SER A 178 -9.17 58.95 54.45
C SER A 178 -8.20 57.78 54.39
N LYS A 179 -8.34 56.95 53.36
CA LYS A 179 -7.47 55.81 53.07
C LYS A 179 -7.15 55.77 51.58
N THR A 180 -5.86 55.67 51.25
CA THR A 180 -5.40 55.44 49.87
C THR A 180 -4.90 54.01 49.73
N ILE A 181 -5.33 53.35 48.66
CA ILE A 181 -4.98 51.98 48.30
C ILE A 181 -4.42 52.02 46.88
N GLU A 182 -3.25 51.44 46.68
CA GLU A 182 -2.61 51.31 45.37
C GLU A 182 -2.71 49.86 44.90
N ILE A 183 -3.10 49.67 43.64
CA ILE A 183 -3.27 48.37 42.99
C ILE A 183 -2.39 48.34 41.74
N GLY A 184 -1.59 47.29 41.59
CA GLY A 184 -0.66 47.12 40.47
C GLY A 184 -1.09 46.05 39.46
N ILE A 185 -0.28 45.91 38.41
CA ILE A 185 -0.38 44.80 37.46
C ILE A 185 -0.10 43.49 38.19
N GLY A 186 -0.94 42.47 37.95
CA GLY A 186 -0.90 41.17 38.61
C GLY A 186 -1.77 41.06 39.87
N ASP A 187 -2.30 42.17 40.38
CA ASP A 187 -3.28 42.16 41.46
C ASP A 187 -4.67 41.76 40.95
N GLU A 188 -5.46 41.17 41.83
CA GLU A 188 -6.85 40.77 41.56
C GLU A 188 -7.72 41.99 41.23
N LYS A 189 -8.59 41.85 40.23
CA LYS A 189 -9.57 42.87 39.90
C LYS A 189 -10.51 43.09 41.07
N ILE A 190 -10.73 44.37 41.38
CA ILE A 190 -11.52 44.77 42.52
C ILE A 190 -13.01 44.75 42.17
N ASP A 191 -13.81 44.40 43.17
CA ASP A 191 -15.26 44.51 43.12
C ASP A 191 -15.71 45.34 44.33
N LEU A 192 -16.05 46.61 44.06
CA LEU A 192 -16.51 47.54 45.08
C LEU A 192 -17.90 47.22 45.64
N THR A 193 -18.55 46.16 45.15
CA THR A 193 -19.77 45.60 45.76
C THR A 193 -19.47 44.50 46.78
N ALA A 194 -18.28 43.91 46.74
CA ALA A 194 -17.81 42.94 47.72
C ALA A 194 -17.26 43.63 48.98
N ASN A 195 -17.29 42.93 50.12
CA ASN A 195 -16.84 43.48 51.38
C ASN A 195 -15.31 43.73 51.37
N PRO A 196 -14.83 44.90 51.82
CA PRO A 196 -13.40 45.16 51.98
C PRO A 196 -12.84 44.40 53.19
N VAL A 197 -11.52 44.27 53.28
CA VAL A 197 -10.84 43.56 54.37
C VAL A 197 -9.95 44.47 55.21
N ASP A 198 -9.83 44.15 56.49
CA ASP A 198 -8.94 44.84 57.43
C ASP A 198 -7.52 44.28 57.46
N SER A 199 -6.67 44.80 58.37
CA SER A 199 -5.28 44.36 58.55
C SER A 199 -5.13 42.92 59.02
N THR A 200 -6.20 42.31 59.54
CA THR A 200 -6.22 40.92 59.98
C THR A 200 -6.71 39.96 58.88
N GLY A 201 -7.13 40.52 57.73
CA GLY A 201 -7.73 39.77 56.63
C GLY A 201 -9.21 39.45 56.85
N THR A 202 -9.85 40.08 57.85
CA THR A 202 -11.28 39.87 58.13
C THR A 202 -12.13 40.73 57.21
N ASN A 203 -13.18 40.13 56.61
CA ASN A 203 -14.18 40.86 55.84
C ASN A 203 -14.92 41.86 56.73
N LEU A 204 -14.88 43.13 56.36
CA LEU A 204 -15.61 44.21 57.01
C LEU A 204 -16.98 44.35 56.34
N ASP A 205 -18.06 44.20 57.10
CA ASP A 205 -19.40 44.51 56.62
C ASP A 205 -19.63 46.04 56.66
N PRO A 206 -19.71 46.71 55.50
CA PRO A 206 -19.84 48.17 55.46
C PRO A 206 -21.21 48.69 55.90
N SER A 207 -22.19 47.80 56.13
CA SER A 207 -23.49 48.16 56.69
C SER A 207 -23.50 48.25 58.22
N THR A 208 -22.42 47.81 58.89
CA THR A 208 -22.32 47.83 60.35
C THR A 208 -22.18 49.26 60.88
N GLU A 209 -22.91 49.58 61.95
CA GLU A 209 -22.81 50.87 62.63
C GLU A 209 -21.37 51.15 63.10
N GLY A 210 -20.84 52.34 62.79
CA GLY A 210 -19.47 52.73 63.15
C GLY A 210 -18.36 52.26 62.19
N PHE A 211 -18.71 51.76 60.99
CA PHE A 211 -17.73 51.53 59.91
C PHE A 211 -16.97 52.82 59.56
N ARG A 212 -15.67 52.70 59.28
CA ARG A 212 -14.76 53.81 58.93
C ARG A 212 -13.76 53.34 57.88
N VAL A 213 -13.49 54.18 56.87
CA VAL A 213 -12.62 53.80 55.74
C VAL A 213 -11.17 53.53 56.13
N ASN A 214 -10.68 54.07 57.24
CA ASN A 214 -9.31 53.86 57.72
C ASN A 214 -9.02 52.41 58.14
N LYS A 215 -10.04 51.62 58.46
CA LYS A 215 -9.93 50.18 58.77
C LYS A 215 -9.68 49.32 57.54
N ILE A 216 -9.96 49.84 56.34
CA ILE A 216 -9.78 49.11 55.09
C ILE A 216 -8.27 49.02 54.79
N VAL A 217 -7.81 47.81 54.51
CA VAL A 217 -6.45 47.53 54.06
C VAL A 217 -6.43 47.01 52.63
N LYS A 218 -7.40 46.17 52.24
CA LYS A 218 -7.59 45.74 50.85
C LYS A 218 -9.07 45.83 50.48
N LEU A 219 -9.36 46.22 49.24
CA LEU A 219 -10.73 46.32 48.71
C LEU A 219 -11.31 44.92 48.45
N GLY A 220 -12.63 44.83 48.38
CA GLY A 220 -13.30 43.62 47.91
C GLY A 220 -12.80 43.24 46.51
N VAL A 221 -12.61 41.95 46.27
CA VAL A 221 -12.25 41.39 44.96
C VAL A 221 -13.40 40.54 44.45
N ALA A 222 -13.53 40.45 43.13
CA ALA A 222 -14.50 39.53 42.54
C ALA A 222 -14.16 38.09 42.96
N GLY A 223 -15.18 37.28 43.24
CA GLY A 223 -14.97 35.84 43.47
C GLY A 223 -14.38 35.15 42.23
N ALA A 224 -13.81 33.97 42.42
CA ALA A 224 -13.30 33.17 41.31
C ALA A 224 -14.43 32.88 40.31
N LYS A 225 -14.13 33.03 39.02
CA LYS A 225 -15.05 32.75 37.91
C LYS A 225 -14.57 31.52 37.16
N ASN A 226 -15.50 30.79 36.55
CA ASN A 226 -15.18 29.72 35.62
C ASN A 226 -14.39 30.28 34.43
N ILE A 227 -13.36 29.55 34.02
CA ILE A 227 -12.61 29.82 32.78
C ILE A 227 -13.40 29.22 31.62
N ASP A 228 -13.53 29.97 30.52
CA ASP A 228 -14.33 29.54 29.37
C ASP A 228 -13.69 28.35 28.62
N ASP A 229 -14.52 27.50 28.03
CA ASP A 229 -14.09 26.43 27.13
C ASP A 229 -13.45 27.01 25.85
N VAL A 230 -12.33 26.45 25.40
CA VAL A 230 -11.65 26.84 24.15
C VAL A 230 -11.47 25.64 23.22
N GLN A 231 -12.06 25.70 22.02
CA GLN A 231 -11.83 24.67 21.00
C GLN A 231 -10.44 24.86 20.35
N LEU A 232 -9.53 23.94 20.63
CA LEU A 232 -8.14 24.00 20.18
C LEU A 232 -7.97 23.51 18.74
N ALA A 233 -8.69 22.44 18.38
CA ALA A 233 -8.50 21.77 17.09
C ALA A 233 -9.75 21.09 16.52
N GLU A 234 -9.78 21.01 15.20
CA GLU A 234 -10.69 20.20 14.39
C GLU A 234 -9.85 19.42 13.36
N ILE A 235 -9.72 18.11 13.56
CA ILE A 235 -8.83 17.25 12.77
C ILE A 235 -9.66 16.27 11.97
N THR A 236 -9.51 16.30 10.64
CA THR A 236 -10.15 15.36 9.72
C THR A 236 -9.17 14.26 9.35
N ILE A 237 -9.48 13.02 9.72
CA ILE A 237 -8.70 11.83 9.37
C ILE A 237 -9.29 11.23 8.10
N LYS A 238 -8.48 11.15 7.03
CA LYS A 238 -8.87 10.52 5.77
C LYS A 238 -8.14 9.20 5.56
N ASN A 239 -8.86 8.26 4.96
CA ASN A 239 -8.30 7.00 4.48
C ASN A 239 -7.97 7.05 2.97
N SER A 240 -7.49 8.19 2.48
CA SER A 240 -7.15 8.44 1.06
C SER A 240 -5.78 7.89 0.65
N ASP A 241 -4.88 7.65 1.61
CA ASP A 241 -3.45 7.48 1.35
C ASP A 241 -3.01 6.04 1.06
N LEU A 242 -3.94 5.08 1.04
CA LEU A 242 -3.60 3.70 0.69
C LEU A 242 -3.47 3.48 -0.83
N ASN A 243 -3.88 4.43 -1.64
CA ASN A 243 -3.99 4.26 -3.09
C ASN A 243 -3.16 5.28 -3.90
N THR A 244 -2.32 6.08 -3.26
CA THR A 244 -1.37 6.96 -3.96
C THR A 244 -0.09 6.21 -4.30
N VAL A 245 0.32 6.26 -5.57
CA VAL A 245 1.50 5.53 -6.08
C VAL A 245 2.37 6.43 -6.95
N SER A 246 3.65 6.10 -7.05
CA SER A 246 4.55 6.72 -8.02
C SER A 246 4.35 6.11 -9.42
N PRO A 247 4.70 6.81 -10.51
CA PRO A 247 4.71 6.22 -11.85
C PRO A 247 5.57 4.94 -11.92
N GLN A 248 6.69 4.91 -11.20
CA GLN A 248 7.63 3.79 -11.16
C GLN A 248 7.03 2.54 -10.48
N ASP A 249 6.04 2.71 -9.60
CA ASP A 249 5.29 1.58 -9.04
C ASP A 249 4.45 0.86 -10.10
N LEU A 250 4.17 1.49 -11.24
CA LEU A 250 3.35 0.96 -12.33
C LEU A 250 4.17 0.60 -13.57
N TYR A 251 5.22 1.36 -13.87
CA TYR A 251 6.04 1.20 -15.07
C TYR A 251 7.52 1.40 -14.76
N ASP A 252 8.36 0.42 -15.11
CA ASP A 252 9.80 0.43 -14.79
C ASP A 252 10.69 1.06 -15.88
N GLY A 253 10.07 1.71 -16.87
CA GLY A 253 10.74 2.27 -18.04
C GLY A 253 10.77 1.34 -19.26
N TYR A 254 10.44 0.05 -19.10
CA TYR A 254 10.39 -0.91 -20.20
C TYR A 254 9.08 -1.72 -20.22
N ARG A 255 8.65 -2.20 -19.05
CA ARG A 255 7.43 -3.01 -18.85
C ARG A 255 6.60 -2.45 -17.72
N LEU A 256 5.33 -2.86 -17.70
CA LEU A 256 4.52 -2.73 -16.51
C LEU A 256 5.13 -3.56 -15.36
N THR A 257 5.12 -3.00 -14.16
CA THR A 257 5.43 -3.74 -12.94
C THR A 257 4.30 -4.73 -12.62
N VAL A 258 4.43 -5.51 -11.54
CA VAL A 258 3.33 -6.36 -11.06
C VAL A 258 2.05 -5.52 -10.83
N LYS A 259 2.17 -4.40 -10.10
CA LYS A 259 1.02 -3.52 -9.82
C LYS A 259 0.47 -2.88 -11.11
N GLY A 260 1.34 -2.40 -11.99
CA GLY A 260 0.92 -1.86 -13.29
C GLY A 260 0.19 -2.89 -14.16
N ASN A 261 0.65 -4.13 -14.15
CA ASN A 261 0.02 -5.22 -14.91
C ASN A 261 -1.33 -5.63 -14.30
N MET A 262 -1.48 -5.63 -12.97
CA MET A 262 -2.77 -5.83 -12.31
C MET A 262 -3.77 -4.75 -12.72
N VAL A 263 -3.34 -3.48 -12.71
CA VAL A 263 -4.16 -2.35 -13.19
C VAL A 263 -4.53 -2.54 -14.66
N ALA A 264 -3.56 -2.85 -15.51
CA ALA A 264 -3.78 -2.96 -16.95
C ALA A 264 -4.77 -4.07 -17.32
N ASN A 265 -4.77 -5.18 -16.57
CA ASN A 265 -5.66 -6.32 -16.74
C ASN A 265 -6.99 -6.19 -15.96
N GLY A 266 -7.15 -5.13 -15.16
CA GLY A 266 -8.39 -4.82 -14.46
C GLY A 266 -9.56 -4.61 -15.42
N THR A 267 -10.76 -4.96 -14.98
CA THR A 267 -11.99 -4.68 -15.72
C THR A 267 -12.52 -3.29 -15.38
N SER A 268 -13.43 -2.74 -16.19
CA SER A 268 -14.00 -1.39 -15.98
C SER A 268 -12.93 -0.29 -15.79
N LYS A 269 -11.78 -0.45 -16.46
CA LYS A 269 -10.62 0.45 -16.33
C LYS A 269 -10.92 1.82 -16.95
N SER A 270 -10.72 2.88 -16.17
CA SER A 270 -10.74 4.26 -16.64
C SER A 270 -9.55 5.02 -16.09
N ILE A 271 -8.83 5.75 -16.94
CA ILE A 271 -7.67 6.56 -16.57
C ILE A 271 -8.00 8.01 -16.92
N SER A 272 -7.91 8.90 -15.95
CA SER A 272 -8.14 10.33 -16.14
C SER A 272 -6.96 11.03 -16.81
N ASP A 273 -7.18 12.27 -17.24
CA ASP A 273 -6.10 13.12 -17.75
C ASP A 273 -5.14 13.57 -16.64
N ILE A 274 -3.92 13.88 -17.05
CA ILE A 274 -2.90 14.41 -16.14
C ILE A 274 -3.30 15.83 -15.78
N SER A 275 -3.35 16.12 -14.48
CA SER A 275 -3.66 17.44 -13.94
C SER A 275 -2.61 18.47 -14.35
N SER A 276 -2.96 19.75 -14.25
CA SER A 276 -1.96 20.80 -14.14
C SER A 276 -1.08 20.59 -12.89
N LYS A 277 0.11 21.19 -12.90
CA LYS A 277 1.02 21.15 -11.75
C LYS A 277 0.37 21.82 -10.54
N ASP A 278 0.31 21.10 -9.43
CA ASP A 278 -0.19 21.61 -8.16
C ASP A 278 0.78 22.65 -7.58
N SER A 279 0.25 23.81 -7.19
CA SER A 279 1.06 24.97 -6.76
C SER A 279 1.70 24.80 -5.38
N GLU A 280 1.12 23.98 -4.51
CA GLU A 280 1.61 23.76 -3.14
C GLU A 280 2.60 22.61 -3.07
N THR A 281 2.28 21.51 -3.75
CA THR A 281 3.07 20.27 -3.73
C THR A 281 4.07 20.17 -4.88
N GLY A 282 3.87 20.94 -5.95
CA GLY A 282 4.70 20.90 -7.15
C GLY A 282 4.54 19.61 -7.97
N LYS A 283 3.47 18.83 -7.76
CA LYS A 283 3.24 17.53 -8.41
C LYS A 283 2.18 17.61 -9.50
N TYR A 284 2.32 16.72 -10.47
CA TYR A 284 1.26 16.34 -11.40
C TYR A 284 0.58 15.09 -10.86
N LYS A 285 -0.70 14.88 -11.21
CA LYS A 285 -1.42 13.65 -10.86
C LYS A 285 -2.38 13.19 -11.94
N PHE A 286 -2.66 11.90 -11.98
CA PHE A 286 -3.86 11.35 -12.62
C PHE A 286 -4.45 10.23 -11.75
N THR A 287 -5.74 9.98 -11.90
CA THR A 287 -6.46 8.93 -11.20
C THR A 287 -6.79 7.78 -12.14
N ILE A 288 -6.68 6.56 -11.63
CA ILE A 288 -7.04 5.30 -12.27
C ILE A 288 -8.16 4.66 -11.48
N LYS A 289 -9.23 4.24 -12.14
CA LYS A 289 -10.27 3.38 -11.54
C LYS A 289 -10.31 2.07 -12.29
N TYR A 290 -10.38 0.95 -11.58
CA TYR A 290 -10.50 -0.38 -12.18
C TYR A 290 -11.11 -1.37 -11.18
N THR A 291 -11.60 -2.49 -11.68
CA THR A 291 -12.06 -3.62 -10.87
C THR A 291 -11.03 -4.75 -11.00
N ASP A 292 -10.49 -5.20 -9.87
CA ASP A 292 -9.47 -6.25 -9.84
C ASP A 292 -10.05 -7.65 -10.14
N ALA A 293 -9.18 -8.66 -10.15
CA ALA A 293 -9.56 -10.05 -10.45
C ALA A 293 -10.51 -10.66 -9.40
N SER A 294 -10.60 -10.09 -8.20
CA SER A 294 -11.53 -10.52 -7.15
C SER A 294 -12.92 -9.89 -7.27
N GLY A 295 -13.07 -8.90 -8.18
CA GLY A 295 -14.29 -8.11 -8.32
C GLY A 295 -14.32 -6.86 -7.44
N LYS A 296 -13.21 -6.51 -6.75
CA LYS A 296 -13.10 -5.31 -5.92
C LYS A 296 -12.84 -4.09 -6.81
N ALA A 297 -13.63 -3.02 -6.64
CA ALA A 297 -13.35 -1.73 -7.26
C ALA A 297 -12.20 -1.02 -6.52
N ILE A 298 -11.23 -0.51 -7.28
CA ILE A 298 -10.02 0.15 -6.79
C ILE A 298 -9.87 1.48 -7.53
N GLU A 299 -9.52 2.52 -6.79
CA GLU A 299 -9.20 3.85 -7.30
C GLU A 299 -7.79 4.25 -6.84
N LEU A 300 -6.84 4.39 -7.77
CA LEU A 300 -5.45 4.78 -7.52
C LEU A 300 -5.20 6.22 -7.96
N THR A 301 -4.41 6.97 -7.18
CA THR A 301 -3.86 8.27 -7.59
C THR A 301 -2.39 8.10 -7.91
N VAL A 302 -1.98 8.45 -9.12
CA VAL A 302 -0.57 8.42 -9.54
C VAL A 302 -0.04 9.84 -9.52
N GLU A 303 1.05 10.08 -8.81
CA GLU A 303 1.63 11.42 -8.69
C GLU A 303 3.16 11.44 -8.84
N SER A 304 3.69 12.50 -9.43
CA SER A 304 5.13 12.76 -9.49
C SER A 304 5.40 14.23 -9.80
N THR A 305 6.60 14.71 -9.45
CA THR A 305 7.08 16.05 -9.81
C THR A 305 7.52 16.14 -11.28
N ASN A 306 7.66 15.01 -11.97
CA ASN A 306 8.06 14.91 -13.37
C ASN A 306 6.89 14.47 -14.25
N GLU A 307 6.34 15.39 -15.04
CA GLU A 307 5.20 15.13 -15.93
C GLU A 307 5.49 14.00 -16.95
N LYS A 308 6.74 13.88 -17.41
CA LYS A 308 7.13 12.85 -18.38
C LYS A 308 6.93 11.43 -17.82
N ASP A 309 7.26 11.22 -16.56
CA ASP A 309 7.10 9.91 -15.93
C ASP A 309 5.62 9.50 -15.84
N LEU A 310 4.71 10.46 -15.59
CA LEU A 310 3.27 10.20 -15.61
C LEU A 310 2.79 9.87 -17.02
N LYS A 311 3.28 10.60 -18.04
CA LYS A 311 2.94 10.34 -19.46
C LYS A 311 3.39 8.95 -19.89
N ASP A 312 4.62 8.55 -19.55
CA ASP A 312 5.17 7.24 -19.88
C ASP A 312 4.39 6.11 -19.16
N ALA A 313 4.10 6.27 -17.88
CA ALA A 313 3.31 5.29 -17.13
C ALA A 313 1.85 5.19 -17.65
N LYS A 314 1.20 6.32 -17.95
CA LYS A 314 -0.14 6.34 -18.55
C LYS A 314 -0.15 5.60 -19.89
N ALA A 315 0.80 5.92 -20.79
CA ALA A 315 0.92 5.27 -22.09
C ALA A 315 1.18 3.75 -21.96
N ALA A 316 2.03 3.34 -21.01
CA ALA A 316 2.27 1.91 -20.74
C ALA A 316 1.01 1.17 -20.27
N LEU A 317 0.18 1.78 -19.41
CA LEU A 317 -1.11 1.22 -18.95
C LEU A 317 -2.15 1.10 -20.07
N GLU A 318 -2.01 1.91 -21.11
CA GLU A 318 -2.80 1.89 -22.35
C GLU A 318 -2.24 0.92 -23.40
N GLY A 319 -1.13 0.23 -23.09
CA GLY A 319 -0.55 -0.83 -23.92
C GLY A 319 0.71 -0.42 -24.68
N ASN A 320 1.21 0.82 -24.50
CA ASN A 320 2.44 1.28 -25.13
C ASN A 320 3.66 1.04 -24.23
N SER A 321 3.96 -0.24 -23.95
CA SER A 321 5.18 -0.66 -23.27
C SER A 321 6.16 -1.32 -24.24
N LYS A 322 7.47 -1.15 -24.00
CA LYS A 322 8.53 -1.78 -24.82
C LYS A 322 8.53 -3.29 -24.70
N VAL A 323 8.26 -3.79 -23.49
CA VAL A 323 8.13 -5.21 -23.17
C VAL A 323 6.69 -5.49 -22.75
N LYS A 324 6.09 -6.51 -23.36
CA LYS A 324 4.78 -7.02 -22.95
C LYS A 324 4.95 -7.98 -21.78
N LEU A 325 4.16 -7.82 -20.72
CA LEU A 325 4.12 -8.74 -19.59
C LEU A 325 2.86 -9.63 -19.66
N ILE A 326 3.05 -10.95 -19.61
CA ILE A 326 1.96 -11.92 -19.45
C ILE A 326 2.17 -12.63 -18.11
N ALA A 327 1.45 -12.20 -17.09
CA ALA A 327 1.54 -12.75 -15.74
C ALA A 327 0.21 -12.61 -15.00
N GLY A 328 -0.03 -13.50 -14.04
CA GLY A 328 -1.06 -13.37 -13.02
C GLY A 328 -0.46 -13.35 -11.61
N ASP A 329 -1.33 -13.35 -10.60
CA ASP A 329 -0.93 -13.28 -9.19
C ASP A 329 -0.10 -14.50 -8.74
N ASP A 330 -0.38 -15.66 -9.36
CA ASP A 330 0.36 -16.89 -9.16
C ASP A 330 0.62 -17.62 -10.48
N ARG A 331 1.20 -18.82 -10.40
CA ARG A 331 1.51 -19.67 -11.57
C ARG A 331 0.25 -20.16 -12.30
N TYR A 332 -0.86 -20.39 -11.60
CA TYR A 332 -2.11 -20.88 -12.19
C TYR A 332 -2.78 -19.76 -12.99
N ALA A 333 -2.86 -18.56 -12.41
CA ALA A 333 -3.33 -17.36 -13.07
C ALA A 333 -2.42 -16.98 -14.25
N THR A 334 -1.10 -17.15 -14.12
CA THR A 334 -0.14 -16.94 -15.22
C THR A 334 -0.39 -17.93 -16.37
N ALA A 335 -0.59 -19.22 -16.10
CA ALA A 335 -0.93 -20.21 -17.13
C ALA A 335 -2.25 -19.87 -17.85
N VAL A 336 -3.27 -19.41 -17.13
CA VAL A 336 -4.52 -18.92 -17.72
C VAL A 336 -4.30 -17.65 -18.56
N ALA A 337 -3.47 -16.72 -18.10
CA ALA A 337 -3.13 -15.51 -18.85
C ALA A 337 -2.42 -15.85 -20.18
N ILE A 338 -1.49 -16.81 -20.17
CA ILE A 338 -0.84 -17.35 -21.37
C ILE A 338 -1.86 -18.02 -22.29
N ALA A 339 -2.74 -18.87 -21.74
CA ALA A 339 -3.76 -19.57 -22.51
C ALA A 339 -4.71 -18.61 -23.26
N LYS A 340 -5.05 -17.47 -22.66
CA LYS A 340 -5.83 -16.42 -23.33
C LYS A 340 -5.11 -15.81 -24.54
N GLN A 341 -3.78 -15.81 -24.55
CA GLN A 341 -2.98 -15.29 -25.67
C GLN A 341 -2.85 -16.30 -26.82
N THR A 342 -2.90 -17.61 -26.54
CA THR A 342 -2.87 -18.64 -27.60
C THR A 342 -4.19 -18.72 -28.36
N LYS A 343 -5.31 -18.39 -27.69
CA LYS A 343 -6.68 -18.51 -28.20
C LYS A 343 -7.08 -19.95 -28.58
N TYR A 344 -6.33 -20.93 -28.08
CA TYR A 344 -6.59 -22.34 -28.31
C TYR A 344 -7.79 -22.82 -27.49
N THR A 345 -8.72 -23.49 -28.16
CA THR A 345 -9.97 -23.99 -27.55
C THR A 345 -10.28 -25.44 -27.92
N ASP A 346 -9.50 -26.07 -28.79
CA ASP A 346 -9.82 -27.39 -29.35
C ASP A 346 -9.60 -28.49 -28.32
N ASN A 347 -8.56 -28.34 -27.50
CA ASN A 347 -8.19 -29.29 -26.45
C ASN A 347 -7.55 -28.54 -25.28
N ILE A 348 -7.29 -29.22 -24.18
CA ILE A 348 -6.65 -28.67 -22.98
C ILE A 348 -5.60 -29.67 -22.51
N VAL A 349 -4.40 -29.20 -22.17
CA VAL A 349 -3.38 -30.03 -21.52
C VAL A 349 -3.24 -29.61 -20.06
N ILE A 350 -3.30 -30.58 -19.15
CA ILE A 350 -3.17 -30.38 -17.70
C ILE A 350 -1.87 -31.00 -17.23
N VAL A 351 -1.08 -30.18 -16.52
CA VAL A 351 0.18 -30.59 -15.90
C VAL A 351 0.16 -30.17 -14.43
N ASN A 352 0.80 -30.93 -13.55
CA ASN A 352 0.97 -30.53 -12.17
C ASN A 352 2.03 -29.43 -12.04
N SER A 353 1.73 -28.38 -11.27
CA SER A 353 2.58 -27.21 -11.13
C SER A 353 3.86 -27.41 -10.30
N ASN A 354 3.90 -28.44 -9.46
CA ASN A 354 5.01 -28.80 -8.57
C ASN A 354 5.85 -29.97 -9.13
N LYS A 355 5.29 -30.74 -10.08
CA LYS A 355 5.90 -31.95 -10.65
C LYS A 355 6.18 -31.76 -12.14
N LEU A 356 6.95 -30.72 -12.44
CA LEU A 356 7.25 -30.26 -13.80
C LEU A 356 7.91 -31.30 -14.69
N VAL A 357 8.59 -32.28 -14.08
CA VAL A 357 9.33 -33.27 -14.84
C VAL A 357 8.40 -34.16 -15.69
N ASP A 358 7.19 -34.43 -15.21
CA ASP A 358 6.20 -35.16 -15.99
C ASP A 358 5.62 -34.30 -17.12
N GLY A 359 5.69 -32.98 -16.95
CA GLY A 359 5.25 -31.97 -17.91
C GLY A 359 6.23 -31.65 -19.03
N LEU A 360 7.49 -32.09 -18.99
CA LEU A 360 8.51 -31.66 -19.97
C LEU A 360 8.11 -31.97 -21.42
N ALA A 361 7.40 -33.07 -21.62
CA ALA A 361 6.90 -33.51 -22.93
C ALA A 361 5.56 -32.86 -23.33
N ALA A 362 4.92 -32.09 -22.46
CA ALA A 362 3.58 -31.55 -22.67
C ALA A 362 3.54 -30.46 -23.75
N THR A 363 4.62 -29.68 -23.93
CA THR A 363 4.65 -28.54 -24.85
C THR A 363 4.40 -28.93 -26.31
N PRO A 364 5.11 -29.92 -26.89
CA PRO A 364 4.83 -30.35 -28.25
C PRO A 364 3.45 -30.98 -28.43
N LEU A 365 2.96 -31.72 -27.42
CA LEU A 365 1.60 -32.25 -27.42
C LEU A 365 0.58 -31.11 -27.50
N ALA A 366 0.69 -30.13 -26.62
CA ALA A 366 -0.21 -28.99 -26.55
C ALA A 366 -0.28 -28.25 -27.89
N GLN A 367 0.86 -28.00 -28.53
CA GLN A 367 0.89 -27.37 -29.85
C GLN A 367 0.31 -28.25 -30.95
N SER A 368 0.57 -29.57 -30.92
CA SER A 368 0.03 -30.52 -31.91
C SER A 368 -1.50 -30.65 -31.83
N LYS A 369 -2.07 -30.53 -30.62
CA LYS A 369 -3.51 -30.63 -30.33
C LYS A 369 -4.21 -29.27 -30.26
N LYS A 370 -3.51 -28.16 -30.56
CA LYS A 370 -4.05 -26.79 -30.42
C LYS A 370 -4.71 -26.59 -29.06
N ALA A 371 -3.93 -26.87 -28.01
CA ALA A 371 -4.35 -26.81 -26.62
C ALA A 371 -3.49 -25.82 -25.83
N PRO A 372 -4.06 -25.03 -24.91
CA PRO A 372 -3.26 -24.39 -23.88
C PRO A 372 -2.79 -25.41 -22.84
N ILE A 373 -1.66 -25.11 -22.21
CA ILE A 373 -1.21 -25.81 -21.00
C ILE A 373 -1.77 -25.06 -19.80
N LEU A 374 -2.54 -25.77 -18.98
CA LEU A 374 -3.08 -25.30 -17.72
C LEU A 374 -2.54 -26.16 -16.57
N LEU A 375 -2.61 -25.61 -15.37
CA LEU A 375 -1.93 -26.17 -14.21
C LEU A 375 -2.91 -26.69 -13.16
N ALA A 376 -2.64 -27.90 -12.69
CA ALA A 376 -3.23 -28.51 -11.50
C ALA A 376 -2.28 -28.35 -10.29
N SER A 377 -2.84 -28.42 -9.09
CA SER A 377 -2.06 -28.69 -7.88
C SER A 377 -2.04 -30.21 -7.62
N ASP A 378 -1.42 -30.65 -6.53
CA ASP A 378 -1.28 -32.08 -6.22
C ASP A 378 -2.65 -32.78 -6.07
N ASN A 379 -3.58 -32.15 -5.37
CA ASN A 379 -4.85 -32.76 -4.96
C ASN A 379 -6.09 -32.11 -5.56
N GLU A 380 -5.95 -31.04 -6.35
CA GLU A 380 -7.08 -30.33 -6.95
C GLU A 380 -6.74 -29.57 -8.23
N ILE A 381 -7.79 -29.14 -8.95
CA ILE A 381 -7.72 -28.12 -9.98
C ILE A 381 -8.04 -26.76 -9.34
N PRO A 382 -7.08 -25.82 -9.25
CA PRO A 382 -7.33 -24.50 -8.69
C PRO A 382 -8.49 -23.80 -9.39
N LYS A 383 -9.25 -23.00 -8.62
CA LYS A 383 -10.48 -22.36 -9.10
C LYS A 383 -10.28 -21.57 -10.40
N VAL A 384 -9.21 -20.78 -10.49
CA VAL A 384 -8.90 -19.98 -11.69
C VAL A 384 -8.68 -20.85 -12.93
N THR A 385 -8.05 -22.02 -12.76
CA THR A 385 -7.87 -23.02 -13.83
C THR A 385 -9.22 -23.65 -14.20
N LEU A 386 -9.98 -24.13 -13.21
CA LEU A 386 -11.24 -24.82 -13.43
C LEU A 386 -12.29 -23.93 -14.12
N ASP A 387 -12.37 -22.66 -13.71
CA ASP A 387 -13.30 -21.69 -14.32
C ASP A 387 -12.94 -21.41 -15.78
N TYR A 388 -11.64 -21.30 -16.09
CA TYR A 388 -11.19 -21.14 -17.47
C TYR A 388 -11.43 -22.40 -18.31
N ILE A 389 -11.27 -23.59 -17.75
CA ILE A 389 -11.63 -24.87 -18.41
C ILE A 389 -13.13 -24.88 -18.73
N LYS A 390 -14.00 -24.51 -17.78
CA LYS A 390 -15.45 -24.43 -18.01
C LYS A 390 -15.79 -23.47 -19.15
N ASP A 391 -15.12 -22.32 -19.24
CA ASP A 391 -15.30 -21.37 -20.34
C ASP A 391 -14.90 -21.96 -21.71
N ILE A 392 -13.77 -22.69 -21.76
CA ILE A 392 -13.37 -23.42 -22.99
C ILE A 392 -14.40 -24.49 -23.36
N ILE A 393 -14.80 -25.36 -22.41
CA ILE A 393 -15.76 -26.44 -22.69
C ILE A 393 -17.13 -25.88 -23.12
N LYS A 394 -17.56 -24.75 -22.55
CA LYS A 394 -18.78 -24.07 -22.98
C LYS A 394 -18.71 -23.59 -24.44
N LYS A 395 -17.54 -23.08 -24.87
CA LYS A 395 -17.30 -22.64 -26.25
C LYS A 395 -17.08 -23.79 -27.22
N SER A 396 -16.44 -24.86 -26.75
CA SER A 396 -16.06 -26.05 -27.51
C SER A 396 -16.43 -27.32 -26.74
N PRO A 397 -17.69 -27.79 -26.78
CA PRO A 397 -18.15 -28.96 -26.02
C PRO A 397 -17.41 -30.26 -26.35
N SER A 398 -16.83 -30.37 -27.54
CA SER A 398 -16.02 -31.51 -27.97
C SER A 398 -14.58 -31.49 -27.44
N ALA A 399 -14.14 -30.41 -26.79
CA ALA A 399 -12.76 -30.27 -26.38
C ALA A 399 -12.34 -31.38 -25.40
N LYS A 400 -11.18 -31.97 -25.66
CA LYS A 400 -10.62 -33.05 -24.84
C LYS A 400 -9.57 -32.51 -23.87
N ILE A 401 -9.58 -33.04 -22.66
CA ILE A 401 -8.61 -32.72 -21.61
C ILE A 401 -7.59 -33.86 -21.52
N TYR A 402 -6.33 -33.54 -21.78
CA TYR A 402 -5.19 -34.45 -21.64
C TYR A 402 -4.46 -34.15 -20.33
N ILE A 403 -4.51 -35.08 -19.38
CA ILE A 403 -3.73 -35.01 -18.14
C ILE A 403 -2.37 -35.66 -18.43
N VAL A 404 -1.28 -34.90 -18.30
CA VAL A 404 0.07 -35.44 -18.44
C VAL A 404 0.64 -35.74 -17.05
N GLY A 405 0.97 -37.01 -16.82
CA GLY A 405 1.48 -37.52 -15.55
C GLY A 405 0.54 -38.50 -14.86
N GLY A 406 1.13 -39.39 -14.06
CA GLY A 406 0.43 -40.42 -13.29
C GLY A 406 -0.47 -39.85 -12.19
N GLU A 407 -1.12 -40.73 -11.43
CA GLU A 407 -1.96 -40.33 -10.29
C GLU A 407 -1.16 -39.61 -9.20
N SER A 408 0.11 -40.00 -9.01
CA SER A 408 1.01 -39.29 -8.09
C SER A 408 1.24 -37.84 -8.54
N ALA A 409 1.18 -37.54 -9.83
CA ALA A 409 1.35 -36.20 -10.37
C ALA A 409 0.03 -35.42 -10.31
N VAL A 410 -1.02 -35.94 -10.93
CA VAL A 410 -2.35 -35.34 -10.90
C VAL A 410 -3.30 -36.36 -10.32
N SER A 411 -3.69 -36.15 -9.06
CA SER A 411 -4.53 -37.10 -8.29
C SER A 411 -5.82 -37.45 -9.01
N ASN A 412 -6.40 -38.61 -8.64
CA ASN A 412 -7.74 -38.98 -9.11
C ASN A 412 -8.83 -38.00 -8.63
N THR A 413 -8.62 -37.31 -7.51
CA THR A 413 -9.49 -36.21 -7.06
C THR A 413 -9.50 -35.06 -8.07
N ALA A 414 -8.33 -34.59 -8.48
CA ALA A 414 -8.21 -33.56 -9.52
C ALA A 414 -8.81 -34.03 -10.86
N LYS A 415 -8.58 -35.29 -11.26
CA LYS A 415 -9.22 -35.88 -12.46
C LYS A 415 -10.74 -35.86 -12.36
N LYS A 416 -11.32 -36.25 -11.22
CA LYS A 416 -12.78 -36.22 -11.00
C LYS A 416 -13.36 -34.82 -11.10
N GLN A 417 -12.62 -33.79 -10.65
CA GLN A 417 -13.04 -32.39 -10.85
C GLN A 417 -13.11 -32.02 -12.34
N LEU A 418 -12.14 -32.47 -13.15
CA LEU A 418 -12.19 -32.29 -14.62
C LEU A 418 -13.35 -33.07 -15.26
N GLU A 419 -13.58 -34.31 -14.82
CA GLU A 419 -14.66 -35.19 -15.31
C GLU A 419 -16.08 -34.71 -14.94
N SER A 420 -16.17 -33.80 -13.97
CA SER A 420 -17.42 -33.10 -13.64
C SER A 420 -17.77 -32.01 -14.66
N VAL A 421 -16.77 -31.52 -15.43
CA VAL A 421 -16.96 -30.50 -16.47
C VAL A 421 -17.17 -31.14 -17.85
N THR A 422 -16.44 -32.22 -18.17
CA THR A 422 -16.59 -32.96 -19.43
C THR A 422 -16.21 -34.43 -19.26
N LYS A 423 -16.78 -35.34 -20.06
CA LYS A 423 -16.41 -36.76 -20.07
C LYS A 423 -15.17 -37.06 -20.92
N ASN A 424 -14.71 -36.09 -21.73
CA ASN A 424 -13.57 -36.25 -22.62
C ASN A 424 -12.25 -35.98 -21.88
N VAL A 425 -11.91 -36.83 -20.91
CA VAL A 425 -10.67 -36.72 -20.12
C VAL A 425 -9.79 -37.94 -20.36
N GLU A 426 -8.56 -37.75 -20.82
CA GLU A 426 -7.57 -38.80 -21.05
C GLU A 426 -6.32 -38.53 -20.22
N ARG A 427 -5.78 -39.56 -19.56
CA ARG A 427 -4.51 -39.48 -18.84
C ARG A 427 -3.41 -40.11 -19.69
N LEU A 428 -2.34 -39.36 -19.92
CA LEU A 428 -1.12 -39.78 -20.58
C LEU A 428 -0.04 -39.94 -19.51
N ALA A 429 0.25 -41.18 -19.14
CA ALA A 429 1.18 -41.52 -18.06
C ALA A 429 1.82 -42.89 -18.29
N GLY A 430 2.99 -43.09 -17.68
CA GLY A 430 3.55 -44.41 -17.45
C GLY A 430 4.09 -44.51 -16.02
N ASP A 431 4.86 -45.55 -15.74
CA ASP A 431 5.40 -45.82 -14.40
C ASP A 431 6.38 -44.74 -13.92
N ASP A 432 7.02 -44.03 -14.86
CA ASP A 432 7.94 -42.94 -14.60
C ASP A 432 7.86 -41.83 -15.67
N ARG A 433 8.74 -40.83 -15.54
CA ARG A 433 8.86 -39.69 -16.46
C ARG A 433 9.22 -40.10 -17.89
N HIS A 434 10.01 -41.17 -18.05
CA HIS A 434 10.40 -41.68 -19.36
C HIS A 434 9.18 -42.29 -20.06
N MET A 435 8.47 -43.19 -19.39
CA MET A 435 7.28 -43.82 -19.94
C MET A 435 6.12 -42.83 -20.13
N THR A 436 6.04 -41.79 -19.30
CA THR A 436 5.12 -40.67 -19.52
C THR A 436 5.45 -39.92 -20.81
N SER A 437 6.73 -39.64 -21.09
CA SER A 437 7.14 -39.00 -22.35
C SER A 437 6.81 -39.85 -23.59
N VAL A 438 6.97 -41.17 -23.49
CA VAL A 438 6.58 -42.14 -24.53
C VAL A 438 5.06 -42.13 -24.75
N ALA A 439 4.26 -42.13 -23.67
CA ALA A 439 2.81 -42.04 -23.77
C ALA A 439 2.36 -40.73 -24.45
N VAL A 440 3.02 -39.62 -24.14
CA VAL A 440 2.78 -38.32 -24.79
C VAL A 440 3.12 -38.38 -26.28
N ALA A 441 4.27 -38.95 -26.65
CA ALA A 441 4.68 -39.10 -28.05
C ALA A 441 3.69 -39.95 -28.85
N LYS A 442 3.19 -41.06 -28.28
CA LYS A 442 2.14 -41.88 -28.90
C LYS A 442 0.86 -41.08 -29.14
N ALA A 443 0.44 -40.25 -28.18
CA ALA A 443 -0.76 -39.41 -28.30
C ALA A 443 -0.61 -38.28 -29.35
N MET A 444 0.62 -37.83 -29.63
CA MET A 444 0.91 -36.87 -30.71
C MET A 444 0.70 -37.50 -32.09
N GLY A 445 0.93 -38.81 -32.23
CA GLY A 445 0.80 -39.54 -33.49
C GLY A 445 2.10 -39.56 -34.29
N SER A 446 2.02 -39.42 -35.62
CA SER A 446 3.20 -39.44 -36.47
C SER A 446 3.98 -38.12 -36.40
N PHE A 447 5.29 -38.22 -36.23
CA PHE A 447 6.25 -37.11 -36.27
C PHE A 447 7.43 -37.44 -37.18
N LYS A 448 8.17 -36.40 -37.57
CA LYS A 448 9.38 -36.49 -38.40
C LYS A 448 10.66 -36.38 -37.56
N ASP A 449 10.59 -35.55 -36.53
CA ASP A 449 11.71 -35.21 -35.66
C ASP A 449 11.39 -35.59 -34.22
N ALA A 450 12.40 -35.89 -33.41
CA ALA A 450 12.27 -36.12 -31.98
C ALA A 450 13.45 -35.51 -31.21
N PHE A 451 13.20 -35.02 -30.01
CA PHE A 451 14.26 -34.52 -29.12
C PHE A 451 14.39 -35.41 -27.90
N VAL A 452 15.62 -35.74 -27.53
CA VAL A 452 15.94 -36.50 -26.32
C VAL A 452 16.59 -35.59 -25.28
N VAL A 453 16.08 -35.65 -24.06
CA VAL A 453 16.56 -34.85 -22.92
C VAL A 453 16.82 -35.71 -21.71
N GLY A 454 17.63 -35.21 -20.79
CA GLY A 454 17.93 -35.87 -19.52
C GLY A 454 16.73 -35.95 -18.58
N ALA A 455 16.60 -37.06 -17.84
CA ALA A 455 15.68 -37.18 -16.71
C ALA A 455 15.79 -36.04 -15.68
N LYS A 456 16.99 -35.48 -15.48
CA LYS A 456 17.31 -34.36 -14.58
C LYS A 456 17.60 -33.04 -15.33
N GLY A 457 17.26 -32.99 -16.62
CA GLY A 457 17.56 -31.88 -17.52
C GLY A 457 16.37 -30.96 -17.76
N GLU A 458 15.59 -30.59 -16.73
CA GLU A 458 14.36 -29.81 -16.92
C GLU A 458 14.61 -28.48 -17.65
N ALA A 459 15.70 -27.79 -17.32
CA ALA A 459 16.03 -26.52 -17.96
C ALA A 459 16.51 -26.70 -19.42
N ASP A 460 17.19 -27.81 -19.71
CA ASP A 460 17.59 -28.19 -21.07
C ASP A 460 16.34 -28.49 -21.92
N ALA A 461 15.39 -29.25 -21.36
CA ALA A 461 14.10 -29.54 -21.98
C ALA A 461 13.27 -28.28 -22.24
N MET A 462 13.24 -27.34 -21.28
CA MET A 462 12.52 -26.07 -21.46
C MET A 462 13.16 -25.15 -22.49
N SER A 463 14.48 -25.26 -22.70
CA SER A 463 15.18 -24.50 -23.75
C SER A 463 14.72 -24.91 -25.15
N ILE A 464 14.48 -26.22 -25.38
CA ILE A 464 14.03 -26.73 -26.68
C ILE A 464 12.50 -26.76 -26.83
N ALA A 465 11.74 -26.64 -25.74
CA ALA A 465 10.29 -26.83 -25.72
C ALA A 465 9.51 -26.07 -26.81
N ALA A 466 9.80 -24.79 -27.02
CA ALA A 466 9.13 -23.98 -28.05
C ALA A 466 9.48 -24.46 -29.48
N LYS A 467 10.74 -24.86 -29.72
CA LYS A 467 11.17 -25.37 -31.03
C LYS A 467 10.61 -26.76 -31.30
N ALA A 468 10.64 -27.64 -30.31
CA ALA A 468 10.04 -28.97 -30.40
C ALA A 468 8.54 -28.86 -30.72
N ALA A 469 7.83 -27.90 -30.12
CA ALA A 469 6.44 -27.62 -30.45
C ALA A 469 6.22 -27.06 -31.86
N GLU A 470 7.09 -26.15 -32.33
CA GLU A 470 7.08 -25.67 -33.72
C GLU A 470 7.20 -26.82 -34.72
N LEU A 471 8.16 -27.72 -34.50
CA LEU A 471 8.41 -28.89 -35.34
C LEU A 471 7.39 -30.01 -35.13
N LYS A 472 6.52 -29.89 -34.12
CA LYS A 472 5.63 -30.97 -33.64
C LYS A 472 6.41 -32.25 -33.31
N ALA A 473 7.63 -32.08 -32.80
CA ALA A 473 8.56 -33.13 -32.40
C ALA A 473 8.32 -33.48 -30.93
N PRO A 474 8.07 -34.75 -30.56
CA PRO A 474 7.99 -35.13 -29.15
C PRO A 474 9.33 -34.88 -28.45
N ILE A 475 9.24 -34.56 -27.15
CA ILE A 475 10.38 -34.57 -26.24
C ILE A 475 10.34 -35.89 -25.48
N ILE A 476 11.31 -36.75 -25.72
CA ILE A 476 11.52 -38.01 -25.03
C ILE A 476 12.50 -37.77 -23.89
N VAL A 477 12.10 -38.08 -22.67
CA VAL A 477 12.97 -38.01 -21.50
C VAL A 477 13.71 -39.32 -21.40
N ASN A 478 15.04 -39.38 -21.34
CA ASN A 478 15.74 -40.66 -21.21
C ASN A 478 15.52 -41.32 -19.84
N GLY A 479 15.67 -42.64 -19.77
CA GLY A 479 15.76 -43.35 -18.50
C GLY A 479 17.10 -43.08 -17.80
N TRP A 480 17.23 -43.56 -16.56
CA TRP A 480 18.45 -43.35 -15.75
C TRP A 480 19.72 -43.91 -16.40
N ASN A 481 19.60 -45.03 -17.12
CA ASN A 481 20.74 -45.72 -17.74
C ASN A 481 20.51 -46.05 -19.22
N ASP A 482 19.26 -46.09 -19.70
CA ASP A 482 18.91 -46.54 -21.05
C ASP A 482 17.57 -45.95 -21.53
N LEU A 483 17.28 -46.09 -22.82
CA LEU A 483 15.98 -45.83 -23.42
C LEU A 483 15.13 -47.10 -23.44
N SER A 484 13.81 -46.97 -23.26
CA SER A 484 12.91 -48.11 -23.48
C SER A 484 12.88 -48.50 -24.96
N ALA A 485 12.60 -49.79 -25.21
CA ALA A 485 12.36 -50.30 -26.57
C ALA A 485 11.24 -49.54 -27.29
N ASP A 486 10.22 -49.09 -26.55
CA ASP A 486 9.13 -48.28 -27.09
C ASP A 486 9.63 -46.91 -27.57
N ALA A 487 10.51 -46.25 -26.80
CA ALA A 487 11.11 -44.98 -27.19
C ALA A 487 11.96 -45.13 -28.46
N ILE A 488 12.81 -46.16 -28.52
CA ILE A 488 13.65 -46.47 -29.68
C ILE A 488 12.78 -46.71 -30.91
N LYS A 489 11.75 -47.56 -30.80
CA LYS A 489 10.83 -47.87 -31.89
C LYS A 489 10.08 -46.64 -32.42
N LEU A 490 9.73 -45.70 -31.54
CA LEU A 490 9.05 -44.46 -31.92
C LEU A 490 9.97 -43.52 -32.71
N MET A 491 11.27 -43.55 -32.43
CA MET A 491 12.28 -42.68 -33.04
C MET A 491 13.00 -43.31 -34.24
N ASP A 492 12.76 -44.58 -34.53
CA ASP A 492 13.37 -45.29 -35.66
C ASP A 492 13.07 -44.61 -37.02
N GLY A 493 14.13 -44.28 -37.74
CA GLY A 493 14.09 -43.55 -39.02
C GLY A 493 13.64 -42.09 -38.92
N LYS A 494 13.69 -41.48 -37.73
CA LYS A 494 13.37 -40.07 -37.48
C LYS A 494 14.64 -39.23 -37.40
N GLU A 495 14.50 -37.91 -37.53
CA GLU A 495 15.60 -36.99 -37.24
C GLU A 495 15.66 -36.74 -35.72
N ILE A 496 16.77 -37.09 -35.09
CA ILE A 496 16.90 -37.10 -33.63
C ILE A 496 17.91 -36.05 -33.19
N GLY A 497 17.49 -35.19 -32.25
CA GLY A 497 18.37 -34.24 -31.56
C GLY A 497 18.49 -34.56 -30.07
N ILE A 498 19.67 -34.39 -29.49
CA ILE A 498 19.88 -34.43 -28.03
C ILE A 498 20.02 -33.00 -27.52
N VAL A 499 19.32 -32.70 -26.42
CA VAL A 499 19.50 -31.43 -25.69
C VAL A 499 19.88 -31.71 -24.25
N GLY A 500 21.11 -31.31 -23.90
CA GLY A 500 21.70 -31.51 -22.58
C GLY A 500 23.02 -32.28 -22.59
N GLY A 501 23.72 -32.14 -21.47
CA GLY A 501 25.06 -32.67 -21.24
C GLY A 501 25.16 -34.20 -21.33
N SER A 502 26.36 -34.72 -21.62
CA SER A 502 26.66 -36.17 -21.53
C SER A 502 26.39 -36.78 -20.14
N ASN A 503 26.45 -35.99 -19.07
CA ASN A 503 26.08 -36.39 -17.71
C ASN A 503 24.57 -36.70 -17.54
N ASN A 504 23.73 -36.12 -18.39
CA ASN A 504 22.28 -36.26 -18.35
C ASN A 504 21.76 -37.20 -19.46
N VAL A 505 22.43 -37.21 -20.61
CA VAL A 505 22.18 -38.13 -21.72
C VAL A 505 23.52 -38.74 -22.13
N SER A 506 23.82 -39.95 -21.67
CA SER A 506 25.14 -40.58 -21.83
C SER A 506 25.55 -40.78 -23.29
N SER A 507 26.86 -40.93 -23.54
CA SER A 507 27.37 -41.27 -24.88
C SER A 507 26.86 -42.65 -25.34
N GLN A 508 26.55 -43.56 -24.42
CA GLN A 508 25.88 -44.83 -24.76
C GLN A 508 24.51 -44.58 -25.39
N ILE A 509 23.69 -43.72 -24.76
CA ILE A 509 22.37 -43.35 -25.29
C ILE A 509 22.52 -42.61 -26.62
N GLU A 510 23.51 -41.73 -26.76
CA GLU A 510 23.79 -41.06 -28.03
C GLU A 510 24.12 -42.04 -29.16
N ASN A 511 24.93 -43.06 -28.90
CA ASN A 511 25.24 -44.10 -29.88
C ASN A 511 23.99 -44.92 -30.24
N GLN A 512 23.16 -45.29 -29.26
CA GLN A 512 21.90 -46.00 -29.51
C GLN A 512 20.94 -45.16 -30.38
N LEU A 513 20.88 -43.85 -30.14
CA LEU A 513 20.08 -42.94 -30.95
C LEU A 513 20.65 -42.80 -32.37
N ALA A 514 21.97 -42.75 -32.51
CA ALA A 514 22.62 -42.70 -33.83
C ALA A 514 22.39 -43.97 -34.66
N ASP A 515 22.15 -45.13 -34.03
CA ASP A 515 21.83 -46.35 -34.78
C ASP A 515 20.43 -46.35 -35.40
N VAL A 516 19.49 -45.59 -34.81
CA VAL A 516 18.08 -45.51 -35.25
C VAL A 516 17.71 -44.17 -35.89
N ASP A 517 18.60 -43.18 -35.80
CA ASP A 517 18.45 -41.90 -36.49
C ASP A 517 18.47 -42.08 -38.02
N LYS A 518 17.65 -41.27 -38.71
CA LYS A 518 17.49 -41.31 -40.16
C LYS A 518 18.81 -41.21 -40.93
N ASP A 519 19.74 -40.38 -40.49
CA ASP A 519 21.02 -40.13 -41.16
C ASP A 519 22.19 -40.81 -40.42
N ARG A 520 21.86 -41.70 -39.47
CA ARG A 520 22.77 -42.38 -38.54
C ARG A 520 23.67 -41.42 -37.77
N LYS A 521 23.19 -40.21 -37.49
CA LYS A 521 23.96 -39.17 -36.82
C LYS A 521 23.06 -38.24 -36.03
N VAL A 522 23.27 -38.21 -34.72
CA VAL A 522 22.50 -37.38 -33.80
C VAL A 522 23.23 -36.07 -33.52
N GLN A 523 22.52 -34.95 -33.55
CA GLN A 523 23.07 -33.67 -33.12
C GLN A 523 22.86 -33.46 -31.63
N ARG A 524 23.94 -33.26 -30.87
CA ARG A 524 23.88 -32.84 -29.46
C ARG A 524 24.03 -31.33 -29.31
N VAL A 525 23.11 -30.72 -28.56
CA VAL A 525 23.16 -29.32 -28.14
C VAL A 525 23.25 -29.27 -26.62
N GLU A 526 24.41 -28.90 -26.10
CA GLU A 526 24.70 -28.90 -24.65
C GLU A 526 25.54 -27.69 -24.26
N GLY A 527 25.32 -27.11 -23.08
CA GLY A 527 26.19 -26.11 -22.47
C GLY A 527 26.75 -26.57 -21.13
N GLU A 528 27.71 -25.81 -20.59
CA GLU A 528 28.24 -26.07 -19.23
C GLU A 528 27.17 -25.80 -18.17
N THR A 529 26.33 -24.80 -18.41
CA THR A 529 25.18 -24.46 -17.58
C THR A 529 23.87 -24.50 -18.37
N ARG A 530 22.74 -24.47 -17.65
CA ARG A 530 21.41 -24.34 -18.27
C ARG A 530 21.28 -23.10 -19.16
N HIS A 531 21.95 -22.00 -18.80
CA HIS A 531 21.96 -20.76 -19.57
C HIS A 531 22.76 -20.93 -20.86
N ASP A 532 23.86 -21.67 -20.83
CA ASP A 532 24.67 -22.00 -22.01
C ASP A 532 23.94 -22.96 -22.94
N THR A 533 23.24 -23.97 -22.41
CA THR A 533 22.36 -24.83 -23.23
C THR A 533 21.28 -23.98 -23.88
N ASN A 534 20.64 -23.08 -23.14
CA ASN A 534 19.61 -22.18 -23.67
C ASN A 534 20.17 -21.29 -24.80
N ALA A 535 21.35 -20.71 -24.63
CA ALA A 535 22.04 -19.93 -25.65
C ALA A 535 22.35 -20.75 -26.91
N LYS A 536 22.87 -21.97 -26.76
CA LYS A 536 23.20 -22.86 -27.89
C LYS A 536 21.96 -23.37 -28.61
N VAL A 537 20.84 -23.59 -27.91
CA VAL A 537 19.56 -23.90 -28.54
C VAL A 537 19.07 -22.73 -29.39
N ILE A 538 19.16 -21.49 -28.87
CA ILE A 538 18.83 -20.28 -29.64
C ILE A 538 19.73 -20.17 -30.87
N GLU A 539 21.04 -20.40 -30.71
CA GLU A 539 22.01 -20.27 -31.80
C GLU A 539 21.80 -21.33 -32.90
N THR A 540 21.54 -22.57 -32.50
CA THR A 540 21.41 -23.73 -33.40
C THR A 540 20.09 -23.73 -34.17
N TYR A 541 18.96 -23.52 -33.49
CA TYR A 541 17.64 -23.81 -34.07
C TYR A 541 16.86 -22.59 -34.57
N TYR A 542 17.36 -21.39 -34.30
CA TYR A 542 16.67 -20.16 -34.67
C TYR A 542 17.50 -19.33 -35.65
N GLY A 543 16.82 -18.79 -36.67
CA GLY A 543 17.36 -17.81 -37.59
C GLY A 543 17.34 -16.40 -37.00
N LYS A 544 17.12 -15.39 -37.85
CA LYS A 544 16.82 -14.04 -37.36
C LYS A 544 15.48 -14.03 -36.63
N LEU A 545 15.41 -13.26 -35.54
CA LEU A 545 14.31 -13.27 -34.59
C LEU A 545 13.64 -11.90 -34.52
N ASP A 546 12.33 -11.89 -34.76
CA ASP A 546 11.46 -10.72 -34.56
C ASP A 546 10.68 -10.79 -33.25
N LYS A 547 10.73 -11.92 -32.53
CA LYS A 547 10.12 -12.06 -31.21
C LYS A 547 11.02 -12.81 -30.25
N LEU A 548 11.01 -12.38 -28.99
CA LEU A 548 11.72 -13.01 -27.87
C LEU A 548 10.75 -13.19 -26.70
N TYR A 549 10.69 -14.39 -26.16
CA TYR A 549 10.00 -14.67 -24.91
C TYR A 549 11.02 -14.80 -23.77
N ILE A 550 10.69 -14.33 -22.58
CA ILE A 550 11.57 -14.43 -21.41
C ILE A 550 10.80 -15.08 -20.26
N ALA A 551 11.37 -16.10 -19.64
CA ALA A 551 10.82 -16.74 -18.46
C ALA A 551 11.94 -17.05 -17.46
N LYS A 552 11.57 -17.25 -16.19
CA LYS A 552 12.54 -17.62 -15.14
C LYS A 552 13.26 -18.91 -15.49
N ASP A 553 14.55 -18.96 -15.14
CA ASP A 553 15.49 -20.03 -15.50
C ASP A 553 15.45 -21.28 -14.60
N GLY A 554 14.66 -21.26 -13.52
CA GLY A 554 14.61 -22.36 -12.55
C GLY A 554 15.82 -22.44 -11.63
N TYR A 555 16.72 -21.45 -11.62
CA TYR A 555 17.89 -21.49 -10.74
C TYR A 555 17.45 -21.41 -9.27
N GLY A 556 17.99 -22.29 -8.42
CA GLY A 556 17.60 -22.47 -7.02
C GLY A 556 16.26 -23.20 -6.80
N ASN A 557 15.36 -23.23 -7.79
CA ASN A 557 14.12 -23.99 -7.73
C ASN A 557 13.59 -24.28 -9.15
N ASN A 558 13.71 -25.53 -9.61
CA ASN A 558 13.21 -25.94 -10.93
C ASN A 558 11.70 -25.68 -11.11
N GLY A 559 10.92 -25.59 -10.03
CA GLY A 559 9.51 -25.19 -10.05
C GLY A 559 9.23 -23.84 -10.74
N MET A 560 10.22 -22.96 -10.87
CA MET A 560 10.07 -21.68 -11.56
C MET A 560 10.01 -21.82 -13.10
N LEU A 561 10.38 -22.98 -13.65
CA LEU A 561 10.30 -23.27 -15.08
C LEU A 561 8.86 -23.50 -15.58
N VAL A 562 7.89 -23.58 -14.67
CA VAL A 562 6.46 -23.79 -15.00
C VAL A 562 5.92 -22.73 -15.97
N ASP A 563 6.40 -21.50 -15.84
CA ASP A 563 6.01 -20.37 -16.69
C ASP A 563 6.53 -20.58 -18.13
N ALA A 564 7.78 -21.07 -18.27
CA ALA A 564 8.37 -21.43 -19.56
C ALA A 564 7.63 -22.60 -20.22
N LEU A 565 7.27 -23.62 -19.43
CA LEU A 565 6.49 -24.76 -19.90
C LEU A 565 5.16 -24.30 -20.50
N ALA A 566 4.39 -23.51 -19.74
CA ALA A 566 3.09 -23.03 -20.17
C ALA A 566 3.17 -22.09 -21.39
N ALA A 567 4.25 -21.30 -21.52
CA ALA A 567 4.48 -20.41 -22.65
C ALA A 567 4.98 -21.12 -23.91
N GLY A 568 5.44 -22.37 -23.82
CA GLY A 568 5.97 -23.09 -24.96
C GLY A 568 5.04 -23.13 -26.19
N PRO A 569 3.73 -23.45 -26.08
CA PRO A 569 2.81 -23.42 -27.21
C PRO A 569 2.53 -22.00 -27.73
N LEU A 570 2.67 -20.98 -26.88
CA LEU A 570 2.54 -19.57 -27.30
C LEU A 570 3.73 -19.13 -28.17
N ALA A 571 4.93 -19.56 -27.79
CA ALA A 571 6.20 -19.22 -28.42
C ALA A 571 6.51 -20.06 -29.68
N ALA A 572 5.92 -21.25 -29.79
CA ALA A 572 6.11 -22.18 -30.92
C ALA A 572 5.92 -21.49 -32.28
N GLY A 573 6.97 -21.49 -33.10
CA GLY A 573 6.98 -20.87 -34.44
C GLY A 573 7.02 -19.35 -34.46
N LYS A 574 7.21 -18.69 -33.31
CA LYS A 574 7.26 -17.23 -33.19
C LYS A 574 8.62 -16.73 -32.70
N GLY A 575 9.22 -17.43 -31.76
CA GLY A 575 10.51 -17.05 -31.19
C GLY A 575 10.93 -17.97 -30.03
N PRO A 576 12.18 -17.89 -29.58
CA PRO A 576 12.67 -18.71 -28.48
C PRO A 576 12.15 -18.20 -27.14
N ILE A 577 12.24 -19.08 -26.14
CA ILE A 577 12.12 -18.73 -24.73
C ILE A 577 13.53 -18.63 -24.14
N LEU A 578 13.94 -17.41 -23.83
CA LEU A 578 15.13 -17.12 -23.04
C LEU A 578 14.84 -17.46 -21.58
N LEU A 579 15.68 -18.31 -21.00
CA LEU A 579 15.62 -18.67 -19.58
C LEU A 579 16.53 -17.74 -18.79
N ALA A 580 15.97 -16.78 -18.07
CA ALA A 580 16.72 -15.82 -17.25
C ALA A 580 15.88 -15.30 -16.08
N LYS A 581 16.47 -15.19 -14.89
CA LYS A 581 15.83 -14.61 -13.71
C LYS A 581 16.49 -13.29 -13.27
N ALA A 582 17.71 -13.36 -12.74
CA ALA A 582 18.42 -12.20 -12.21
C ALA A 582 19.28 -11.51 -13.26
N ASP A 583 19.81 -12.28 -14.21
CA ASP A 583 20.67 -11.74 -15.25
C ASP A 583 20.69 -12.65 -16.49
N ILE A 584 21.23 -12.15 -17.61
CA ILE A 584 21.63 -12.95 -18.78
C ILE A 584 23.15 -13.15 -18.77
N THR A 585 23.57 -14.36 -19.12
CA THR A 585 24.99 -14.70 -19.28
C THR A 585 25.56 -14.12 -20.58
N ASP A 586 26.89 -14.11 -20.71
CA ASP A 586 27.53 -13.66 -21.95
C ASP A 586 27.25 -14.60 -23.13
N SER A 587 27.11 -15.90 -22.90
CA SER A 587 26.66 -16.86 -23.92
C SER A 587 25.27 -16.52 -24.44
N GLN A 588 24.31 -16.25 -23.56
CA GLN A 588 22.96 -15.84 -23.94
C GLN A 588 22.97 -14.49 -24.66
N ARG A 589 23.71 -13.50 -24.14
CA ARG A 589 23.87 -12.20 -24.77
C ARG A 589 24.43 -12.34 -26.19
N ASN A 590 25.48 -13.13 -26.38
CA ASN A 590 26.12 -13.33 -27.67
C ASN A 590 25.17 -14.03 -28.66
N ALA A 591 24.43 -15.05 -28.22
CA ALA A 591 23.42 -15.69 -29.04
C ALA A 591 22.32 -14.69 -29.47
N LEU A 592 21.81 -13.89 -28.53
CA LEU A 592 20.79 -12.88 -28.83
C LEU A 592 21.32 -11.78 -29.75
N SER A 593 22.52 -11.24 -29.54
CA SER A 593 23.11 -10.22 -30.42
C SER A 593 23.28 -10.69 -31.86
N LYS A 594 23.51 -11.99 -32.07
CA LYS A 594 23.59 -12.57 -33.43
C LYS A 594 22.21 -12.75 -34.05
N LYS A 595 21.20 -13.12 -33.27
CA LYS A 595 19.90 -13.61 -33.77
C LYS A 595 18.79 -12.58 -33.72
N LEU A 596 18.74 -11.71 -32.72
CA LEU A 596 17.66 -10.77 -32.46
C LEU A 596 17.76 -9.53 -33.35
N ASN A 597 16.65 -9.17 -34.01
CA ASN A 597 16.56 -7.95 -34.82
C ASN A 597 16.28 -6.73 -33.91
N LEU A 598 16.78 -5.53 -34.27
CA LEU A 598 16.62 -4.30 -33.47
C LEU A 598 15.16 -3.92 -33.16
N GLY A 599 14.22 -4.32 -34.02
CA GLY A 599 12.78 -4.09 -33.83
C GLY A 599 12.02 -5.25 -33.18
N ALA A 600 12.70 -6.26 -32.65
CA ALA A 600 12.04 -7.46 -32.15
C ALA A 600 11.11 -7.16 -30.95
N GLU A 601 9.93 -7.78 -30.96
CA GLU A 601 8.99 -7.72 -29.85
C GLU A 601 9.48 -8.59 -28.69
N VAL A 602 9.48 -8.04 -27.48
CA VAL A 602 9.87 -8.78 -26.27
C VAL A 602 8.64 -9.02 -25.39
N THR A 603 8.43 -10.28 -25.02
CA THR A 603 7.36 -10.69 -24.12
C THR A 603 7.93 -11.42 -22.91
N GLN A 604 7.73 -10.86 -21.72
CA GLN A 604 8.02 -11.56 -20.48
C GLN A 604 6.83 -12.42 -20.04
N ILE A 605 7.14 -13.62 -19.58
CA ILE A 605 6.20 -14.58 -19.03
C ILE A 605 6.42 -14.69 -17.52
N GLY A 606 5.35 -14.49 -16.77
CA GLY A 606 5.34 -14.57 -15.32
C GLY A 606 6.05 -13.39 -14.64
N ASN A 607 5.85 -13.31 -13.33
CA ASN A 607 6.53 -12.34 -12.48
C ASN A 607 7.88 -12.87 -11.99
N GLY A 608 8.77 -11.97 -11.57
CA GLY A 608 10.03 -12.30 -10.89
C GLY A 608 11.28 -12.38 -11.78
N VAL A 609 11.19 -11.98 -13.05
CA VAL A 609 12.38 -11.66 -13.87
C VAL A 609 12.84 -10.25 -13.51
N GLU A 610 14.10 -10.07 -13.13
CA GLU A 610 14.65 -8.78 -12.69
C GLU A 610 14.78 -7.78 -13.84
N LEU A 611 14.77 -6.49 -13.49
CA LEU A 611 14.85 -5.39 -14.48
C LEU A 611 16.21 -5.40 -15.22
N THR A 612 17.27 -5.85 -14.56
CA THR A 612 18.62 -6.04 -15.12
C THR A 612 18.62 -6.90 -16.39
N VAL A 613 17.85 -7.99 -16.42
CA VAL A 613 17.65 -8.83 -17.62
C VAL A 613 17.08 -8.00 -18.77
N ILE A 614 16.03 -7.24 -18.50
CA ILE A 614 15.36 -6.40 -19.49
C ILE A 614 16.28 -5.29 -19.98
N GLN A 615 17.01 -4.63 -19.09
CA GLN A 615 17.97 -3.59 -19.44
C GLN A 615 19.09 -4.11 -20.34
N LYS A 616 19.56 -5.34 -20.15
CA LYS A 616 20.57 -5.94 -21.03
C LYS A 616 20.00 -6.30 -22.40
N ILE A 617 18.76 -6.77 -22.47
CA ILE A 617 18.08 -7.02 -23.75
C ILE A 617 17.78 -5.71 -24.47
N ALA A 618 17.37 -4.67 -23.75
CA ALA A 618 17.15 -3.32 -24.29
C ALA A 618 18.39 -2.77 -24.98
N LYS A 619 19.59 -2.99 -24.41
CA LYS A 619 20.87 -2.61 -25.04
C LYS A 619 21.12 -3.35 -26.36
N ILE A 620 20.70 -4.61 -26.48
CA ILE A 620 20.83 -5.38 -27.73
C ILE A 620 19.88 -4.81 -28.79
N LEU A 621 18.70 -4.34 -28.38
CA LEU A 621 17.66 -3.80 -29.25
C LEU A 621 17.83 -2.30 -29.58
N GLY A 622 18.73 -1.60 -28.89
CA GLY A 622 18.97 -0.17 -29.10
C GLY A 622 17.83 0.72 -28.60
N TRP A 623 17.16 0.33 -27.51
CA TRP A 623 16.09 1.11 -26.89
C TRP A 623 16.57 2.32 -26.09
#